data_AF-A0A8P4G1M6-F1
#
_entry.id   AF-A0A8P4G1M6-F1
#
_cell.length_a   1.000
_cell.length_b   1.000
_cell.length_c   1.000
_cell.angle_alpha   90.00
_cell.angle_beta   90.00
_cell.angle_gamma   90.00
#
_symmetry.space_group_name_H-M   'P 1'
#
loop_
_entity.id
_entity.type
_entity.pdbx_description
1 polymer ?
#
loop_
_entity_poly.entity_id
_entity_poly.type
_entity_poly.pdbx_seq_one_letter_code
_entity_poly.pdbx_strand_id
1 'polypeptide(L)'
;METVCLDNSALKAVDDYCEYRRIVGDDDGGKLFTPEQYEEYKRKVLPLRLNNRLYVSYGVPGGIDCKLIGPETQCFCTHRYKQHKTDFEVVPSERPLALPCQVRGCHCPAYQFIPQIGPNPVRCRCKHLPQEHSEATGHLCKKCTFCSGFQSSYACGCGQPSSVHQTLVETKLEREARGRPIGRDVPYAAMGGLTGFSSLLDGYLALEAGGSDQDREDGCQQRCSASRIKEASTKTALIHCGLEGNEVGLRLKDGMNAPGSRGRVLRRKQVEGIPSES
;
A
#
# COMPACT_ATOMS: atom_id res chain seq x y z
N MET A 1 20.24 -22.53 -24.39
CA MET A 1 19.83 -22.35 -22.98
C MET A 1 19.54 -23.73 -22.44
N GLU A 2 20.31 -24.18 -21.47
CA GLU A 2 20.04 -25.43 -20.76
C GLU A 2 18.83 -25.21 -19.84
N THR A 3 17.84 -26.09 -19.91
CA THR A 3 16.68 -26.08 -19.03
C THR A 3 17.06 -26.68 -17.68
N VAL A 4 17.03 -25.85 -16.63
CA VAL A 4 17.21 -26.32 -15.25
C VAL A 4 15.92 -27.01 -14.81
N CYS A 5 15.97 -28.31 -14.56
CA CYS A 5 14.87 -29.07 -13.99
C CYS A 5 15.01 -29.11 -12.47
N LEU A 6 13.98 -28.63 -11.76
CA LEU A 6 13.92 -28.66 -10.29
C LEU A 6 12.97 -29.77 -9.83
N ASP A 7 13.35 -30.49 -8.78
CA ASP A 7 12.42 -31.39 -8.09
C ASP A 7 11.50 -30.62 -7.13
N ASN A 8 10.50 -31.31 -6.57
CA ASN A 8 9.51 -30.69 -5.67
C ASN A 8 10.15 -30.09 -4.40
N SER A 9 11.23 -30.66 -3.89
CA SER A 9 11.93 -30.09 -2.73
C SER A 9 12.66 -28.80 -3.08
N ALA A 10 13.29 -28.74 -4.25
CA ALA A 10 13.95 -27.55 -4.76
C ALA A 10 12.93 -26.43 -5.04
N LEU A 11 11.75 -26.76 -5.59
CA LEU A 11 10.66 -25.80 -5.76
C LEU A 11 10.20 -25.21 -4.43
N LYS A 12 10.00 -26.06 -3.41
CA LYS A 12 9.64 -25.60 -2.06
C LYS A 12 10.69 -24.66 -1.46
N ALA A 13 11.97 -24.99 -1.61
CA ALA A 13 13.05 -24.13 -1.12
C ALA A 13 13.06 -22.75 -1.80
N VAL A 14 12.72 -22.68 -3.09
CA VAL A 14 12.58 -21.42 -3.82
C VAL A 14 11.40 -20.61 -3.29
N ASP A 15 10.26 -21.25 -3.05
CA ASP A 15 9.07 -20.60 -2.49
C ASP A 15 9.34 -20.06 -1.08
N ASP A 16 9.95 -20.86 -0.20
CA ASP A 16 10.32 -20.48 1.16
C ASP A 16 11.28 -19.27 1.16
N TYR A 17 12.27 -19.26 0.25
CA TYR A 17 13.18 -18.13 0.08
C TYR A 17 12.48 -16.87 -0.45
N CYS A 18 11.52 -17.03 -1.36
CA CYS A 18 10.74 -15.90 -1.88
C CYS A 18 9.87 -15.30 -0.77
N GLU A 19 9.25 -16.12 0.07
CA GLU A 19 8.50 -15.65 1.24
C GLU A 19 9.42 -14.94 2.24
N TYR A 20 10.58 -15.55 2.55
CA TYR A 20 11.61 -14.93 3.39
C TYR A 20 11.97 -13.54 2.86
N ARG A 21 12.26 -13.38 1.57
CA ARG A 21 12.58 -12.06 0.99
C ARG A 21 11.43 -11.07 1.07
N ARG A 22 10.18 -11.50 1.00
CA ARG A 22 9.01 -10.61 1.12
C ARG A 22 8.79 -10.14 2.55
N ILE A 23 9.02 -11.02 3.53
CA ILE A 23 8.86 -10.70 4.95
C ILE A 23 10.08 -9.94 5.48
N VAL A 24 11.30 -10.39 5.19
CA VAL A 24 12.51 -9.76 5.73
C VAL A 24 12.96 -8.55 4.91
N GLY A 25 12.69 -8.52 3.60
CA GLY A 25 13.12 -7.42 2.75
C GLY A 25 14.65 -7.35 2.64
N ASP A 26 15.22 -6.26 3.15
CA ASP A 26 16.66 -6.03 3.23
C ASP A 26 17.14 -5.86 4.71
N ASP A 27 16.31 -6.21 5.69
CA ASP A 27 16.58 -6.00 7.13
C ASP A 27 17.68 -6.92 7.70
N ASP A 28 18.00 -8.00 6.97
CA ASP A 28 19.03 -8.96 7.36
C ASP A 28 20.47 -8.45 7.10
N GLY A 29 20.61 -7.25 6.54
CA GLY A 29 21.90 -6.63 6.26
C GLY A 29 22.75 -7.44 5.27
N GLY A 30 22.13 -8.30 4.46
CA GLY A 30 22.80 -9.16 3.48
C GLY A 30 23.25 -10.52 4.03
N LYS A 31 22.95 -10.86 5.29
CA LYS A 31 23.24 -12.18 5.86
C LYS A 31 21.94 -12.87 6.26
N LEU A 32 21.64 -14.01 5.63
CA LEU A 32 20.44 -14.79 5.93
C LEU A 32 20.35 -15.15 7.42
N PHE A 33 19.15 -15.00 7.97
CA PHE A 33 18.83 -15.42 9.32
C PHE A 33 18.88 -16.95 9.45
N THR A 34 19.22 -17.41 10.64
CA THR A 34 18.96 -18.81 11.01
C THR A 34 17.44 -19.03 11.15
N PRO A 35 16.96 -20.29 11.10
CA PRO A 35 15.54 -20.58 11.30
C PRO A 35 14.98 -19.99 12.59
N GLU A 36 15.73 -20.06 13.69
CA GLU A 36 15.32 -19.52 15.00
C GLU A 36 15.23 -18.00 14.98
N GLN A 37 16.22 -17.33 14.36
CA GLN A 37 16.22 -15.88 14.19
C GLN A 37 15.03 -15.41 13.32
N TYR A 38 14.70 -16.17 12.29
CA TYR A 38 13.58 -15.85 11.40
C TYR A 38 12.23 -15.99 12.10
N GLU A 39 12.01 -17.04 12.90
CA GLU A 39 10.79 -17.20 13.69
C GLU A 39 10.62 -16.07 14.72
N GLU A 40 11.70 -15.68 15.40
CA GLU A 40 11.69 -14.54 16.33
C GLU A 40 11.33 -13.24 15.60
N TYR A 41 11.96 -13.00 14.45
CA TYR A 41 11.69 -11.84 13.62
C TYR A 41 10.21 -11.78 13.21
N LYS A 42 9.65 -12.90 12.74
CA LYS A 42 8.22 -13.00 12.39
C LYS A 42 7.33 -12.66 13.58
N ARG A 43 7.59 -13.23 14.75
CA ARG A 43 6.79 -12.98 15.96
C ARG A 43 6.72 -11.49 16.30
N LYS A 44 7.80 -10.75 16.07
CA LYS A 44 7.85 -9.30 16.31
C LYS A 44 7.18 -8.48 15.19
N VAL A 45 7.47 -8.80 13.93
CA VAL A 45 7.20 -7.91 12.79
C VAL A 45 5.84 -8.16 12.14
N LEU A 46 5.35 -9.41 12.12
CA LEU A 46 4.04 -9.72 11.53
C LEU A 46 2.88 -8.93 12.19
N PRO A 47 2.69 -8.95 13.52
CA PRO A 47 1.58 -8.20 14.14
C PRO A 47 1.73 -6.69 13.95
N LEU A 48 2.97 -6.19 13.97
CA LEU A 48 3.29 -4.79 13.73
C LEU A 48 2.81 -4.35 12.34
N ARG A 49 3.18 -5.10 11.30
CA ARG A 49 2.83 -4.75 9.92
C ARG A 49 1.36 -4.96 9.61
N LEU A 50 0.68 -5.92 10.23
CA LEU A 50 -0.75 -6.11 10.03
C LEU A 50 -1.56 -4.92 10.59
N ASN A 51 -1.14 -4.36 11.74
CA ASN A 51 -1.87 -3.28 12.39
C ASN A 51 -1.44 -1.88 11.90
N ASN A 52 -0.13 -1.68 11.69
CA ASN A 52 0.47 -0.37 11.44
C ASN A 52 1.00 -0.21 10.01
N ARG A 53 0.49 -0.99 9.06
CA ARG A 53 0.83 -0.84 7.64
C ARG A 53 0.57 0.60 7.17
N LEU A 54 1.59 1.18 6.54
CA LEU A 54 1.46 2.45 5.84
C LEU A 54 1.08 2.24 4.38
N TYR A 55 0.12 3.03 3.93
CA TYR A 55 -0.29 3.14 2.54
C TYR A 55 0.32 4.40 1.94
N VAL A 56 1.08 4.23 0.86
CA VAL A 56 1.80 5.34 0.24
C VAL A 56 1.39 5.47 -1.22
N SER A 57 0.96 6.67 -1.59
CA SER A 57 0.57 7.02 -2.95
C SER A 57 1.22 8.32 -3.38
N TYR A 58 1.33 8.53 -4.69
CA TYR A 58 1.68 9.80 -5.30
C TYR A 58 0.49 10.25 -6.13
N GLY A 59 -0.01 11.45 -5.84
CA GLY A 59 -1.24 11.93 -6.42
C GLY A 59 -1.52 13.38 -6.05
N VAL A 60 -2.62 13.91 -6.55
CA VAL A 60 -3.11 15.22 -6.15
C VAL A 60 -3.87 15.05 -4.83
N PRO A 61 -3.52 15.76 -3.74
CA PRO A 61 -4.27 15.68 -2.48
C PRO A 61 -5.76 15.95 -2.69
N GLY A 62 -6.62 15.07 -2.14
CA GLY A 62 -8.08 15.10 -2.36
C GLY A 62 -8.54 14.63 -3.75
N GLY A 63 -7.61 14.48 -4.70
CA GLY A 63 -7.84 13.92 -6.03
C GLY A 63 -7.42 12.45 -6.11
N ILE A 64 -6.99 12.04 -7.31
CA ILE A 64 -6.66 10.66 -7.64
C ILE A 64 -5.26 10.27 -7.15
N ASP A 65 -5.09 9.00 -6.79
CA ASP A 65 -3.78 8.40 -6.51
C ASP A 65 -3.11 8.00 -7.85
N CYS A 66 -2.36 8.90 -8.47
CA CYS A 66 -1.74 8.69 -9.79
C CYS A 66 -0.71 7.54 -9.83
N LYS A 67 -0.04 7.25 -8.72
CA LYS A 67 0.86 6.10 -8.58
C LYS A 67 0.76 5.52 -7.18
N LEU A 68 0.65 4.20 -7.07
CA LEU A 68 0.79 3.52 -5.79
C LEU A 68 2.25 3.10 -5.60
N ILE A 69 2.78 3.38 -4.42
CA ILE A 69 4.18 3.14 -4.08
C ILE A 69 4.32 1.73 -3.53
N GLY A 70 5.25 0.97 -4.09
CA GLY A 70 5.60 -0.38 -3.66
C GLY A 70 7.03 -0.48 -3.14
N PRO A 71 7.46 -1.65 -2.66
CA PRO A 71 8.75 -1.85 -2.01
C PRO A 71 9.93 -1.50 -2.92
N GLU A 72 9.79 -1.74 -4.23
CA GLU A 72 10.83 -1.54 -5.24
C GLU A 72 10.80 -0.13 -5.88
N THR A 73 9.80 0.70 -5.54
CA THR A 73 9.67 2.05 -6.11
C THR A 73 10.75 2.97 -5.54
N GLN A 74 11.46 3.67 -6.44
CA GLN A 74 12.56 4.56 -6.06
C GLN A 74 12.09 5.87 -5.42
N CYS A 75 12.82 6.31 -4.42
CA CYS A 75 12.76 7.63 -3.81
C CYS A 75 13.60 8.63 -4.61
N PHE A 76 13.42 9.92 -4.34
CA PHE A 76 14.32 11.00 -4.76
C PHE A 76 15.79 10.69 -4.52
N CYS A 77 16.12 10.11 -3.36
CA CYS A 77 17.48 9.73 -2.99
C CYS A 77 18.00 8.49 -3.74
N THR A 78 17.26 7.99 -4.74
CA THR A 78 17.51 6.78 -5.55
C THR A 78 17.38 5.43 -4.85
N HIS A 79 17.27 5.42 -3.52
CA HIS A 79 17.00 4.21 -2.75
C HIS A 79 15.54 3.79 -2.85
N ARG A 80 15.27 2.51 -2.62
CA ARG A 80 13.95 1.90 -2.73
C ARG A 80 13.10 2.23 -1.51
N TYR A 81 11.78 2.20 -1.67
CA TYR A 81 10.85 2.43 -0.57
C TYR A 81 11.09 1.48 0.62
N LYS A 82 11.40 0.20 0.36
CA LYS A 82 11.76 -0.78 1.40
C LYS A 82 13.02 -0.45 2.21
N GLN A 83 13.85 0.48 1.74
CA GLN A 83 15.06 0.94 2.41
C GLN A 83 14.82 2.22 3.23
N HIS A 84 13.56 2.62 3.40
CA HIS A 84 13.14 3.72 4.27
C HIS A 84 12.42 3.15 5.49
N LYS A 85 12.40 3.92 6.58
CA LYS A 85 11.69 3.54 7.80
C LYS A 85 10.19 3.52 7.54
N THR A 86 9.64 2.32 7.37
CA THR A 86 8.21 2.09 7.08
C THR A 86 7.47 1.41 8.22
N ASP A 87 8.18 0.73 9.10
CA ASP A 87 7.63 0.04 10.26
C ASP A 87 7.69 0.94 11.52
N PHE A 88 6.56 1.08 12.21
CA PHE A 88 6.40 1.91 13.42
C PHE A 88 5.60 1.14 14.47
N GLU A 89 6.12 1.03 15.70
CA GLU A 89 5.39 0.46 16.85
C GLU A 89 4.12 1.23 17.18
N VAL A 90 4.22 2.56 17.12
CA VAL A 90 3.08 3.47 17.18
C VAL A 90 3.26 4.46 16.04
N VAL A 91 2.28 4.52 15.14
CA VAL A 91 2.32 5.45 14.01
C VAL A 91 2.12 6.87 14.53
N PRO A 92 3.05 7.81 14.27
CA PRO A 92 2.90 9.20 14.64
C PRO A 92 1.65 9.83 14.03
N SER A 93 0.95 10.65 14.82
CA SER A 93 -0.22 11.42 14.37
C SER A 93 0.15 12.66 13.57
N GLU A 94 1.40 13.12 13.66
CA GLU A 94 1.89 14.26 12.88
C GLU A 94 1.89 13.95 11.38
N ARG A 95 1.48 14.93 10.57
CA ARG A 95 1.41 14.85 9.11
C ARG A 95 2.17 16.01 8.48
N PRO A 96 2.95 15.81 7.41
CA PRO A 96 3.20 14.54 6.71
C PRO A 96 4.14 13.60 7.49
N LEU A 97 3.92 12.29 7.37
CA LEU A 97 4.73 11.30 8.08
C LEU A 97 6.11 11.17 7.43
N ALA A 98 7.17 11.46 8.19
CA ALA A 98 8.54 11.33 7.71
C ALA A 98 8.98 9.86 7.67
N LEU A 99 9.40 9.41 6.49
CA LEU A 99 9.96 8.07 6.26
C LEU A 99 11.45 8.21 5.90
N PRO A 100 12.36 8.41 6.87
CA PRO A 100 13.78 8.62 6.58
C PRO A 100 14.42 7.40 5.95
N CYS A 101 15.41 7.62 5.08
CA CYS A 101 16.18 6.54 4.47
C CYS A 101 17.11 5.89 5.50
N GLN A 102 17.19 4.55 5.48
CA GLN A 102 18.01 3.76 6.40
C GLN A 102 19.35 3.30 5.78
N VAL A 103 19.60 3.64 4.51
CA VAL A 103 20.87 3.33 3.85
C VAL A 103 21.99 4.18 4.46
N ARG A 104 23.08 3.53 4.84
CA ARG A 104 24.24 4.17 5.48
C ARG A 104 24.78 5.30 4.59
N GLY A 105 24.91 6.50 5.17
CA GLY A 105 25.43 7.68 4.47
C GLY A 105 24.38 8.47 3.67
N CYS A 106 23.12 8.04 3.61
CA CYS A 106 22.06 8.81 2.97
C CYS A 106 21.41 9.80 3.96
N HIS A 107 21.30 11.07 3.60
CA HIS A 107 20.69 12.12 4.42
C HIS A 107 19.25 12.47 4.02
N CYS A 108 18.55 11.52 3.38
CA CYS A 108 17.17 11.71 2.94
C CYS A 108 16.20 11.66 4.14
N PRO A 109 15.49 12.77 4.47
CA PRO A 109 14.68 12.86 5.68
C PRO A 109 13.30 12.19 5.55
N ALA A 110 12.78 12.09 4.32
CA ALA A 110 11.48 11.51 4.04
C ALA A 110 11.43 10.92 2.62
N TYR A 111 10.69 9.83 2.46
CA TYR A 111 10.42 9.24 1.15
C TYR A 111 9.63 10.20 0.25
N GLN A 112 10.18 10.49 -0.93
CA GLN A 112 9.52 11.31 -1.94
C GLN A 112 9.62 10.63 -3.30
N PHE A 113 8.48 10.40 -3.95
CA PHE A 113 8.44 9.81 -5.27
C PHE A 113 8.71 10.86 -6.35
N ILE A 114 9.51 10.49 -7.35
CA ILE A 114 9.74 11.30 -8.55
C ILE A 114 9.20 10.56 -9.77
N PRO A 115 8.28 11.17 -10.55
CA PRO A 115 7.77 10.59 -11.79
C PRO A 115 8.88 10.24 -12.78
N GLN A 116 8.60 9.24 -13.60
CA GLN A 116 9.50 8.79 -14.66
C GLN A 116 8.78 8.85 -16.01
N ILE A 117 9.54 9.11 -17.07
CA ILE A 117 9.11 9.01 -18.47
C ILE A 117 9.86 7.82 -19.07
N GLY A 118 9.16 6.69 -19.20
CA GLY A 118 9.80 5.42 -19.50
C GLY A 118 10.85 5.08 -18.44
N PRO A 119 12.10 4.74 -18.81
CA PRO A 119 13.15 4.42 -17.84
C PRO A 119 13.79 5.65 -17.18
N ASN A 120 13.49 6.87 -17.66
CA ASN A 120 14.21 8.07 -17.27
C ASN A 120 13.43 8.89 -16.25
N PRO A 121 14.04 9.34 -15.14
CA PRO A 121 13.38 10.27 -14.22
C PRO A 121 13.15 11.62 -14.90
N VAL A 122 12.08 12.30 -14.49
CA VAL A 122 11.81 13.66 -14.98
C VAL A 122 12.92 14.61 -14.54
N ARG A 123 13.21 15.59 -15.39
CA ARG A 123 14.24 16.60 -15.12
C ARG A 123 13.68 17.77 -14.33
N CYS A 124 14.57 18.42 -13.59
CA CYS A 124 14.30 19.71 -12.98
C CYS A 124 14.18 20.80 -14.06
N ARG A 125 13.60 21.96 -13.71
CA ARG A 125 13.56 23.17 -14.54
C ARG A 125 14.96 23.64 -14.95
N CYS A 126 15.96 23.43 -14.09
CA CYS A 126 17.37 23.66 -14.40
C CYS A 126 18.00 22.59 -15.33
N LYS A 127 17.20 21.67 -15.88
CA LYS A 127 17.55 20.58 -16.81
C LYS A 127 18.39 19.43 -16.22
N HIS A 128 18.83 19.58 -14.98
CA HIS A 128 19.52 18.53 -14.24
C HIS A 128 18.58 17.44 -13.73
N LEU A 129 19.12 16.24 -13.56
CA LEU A 129 18.43 15.06 -13.04
C LEU A 129 18.24 15.14 -11.52
N PRO A 130 17.29 14.39 -10.93
CA PRO A 130 17.11 14.37 -9.47
C PRO A 130 18.39 14.01 -8.71
N GLN A 131 19.20 13.09 -9.24
CA GLN A 131 20.47 12.65 -8.65
C GLN A 131 21.53 13.75 -8.56
N GLU A 132 21.39 14.79 -9.38
CA GLU A 132 22.27 15.96 -9.39
C GLU A 132 21.80 17.03 -8.39
N HIS A 133 20.81 16.71 -7.57
CA HIS A 133 20.33 17.54 -6.47
C HIS A 133 20.62 16.85 -5.12
N SER A 134 20.58 17.62 -4.05
CA SER A 134 20.71 17.11 -2.69
C SER A 134 19.51 16.25 -2.32
N GLU A 135 19.76 15.11 -1.70
CA GLU A 135 18.74 14.27 -1.08
C GLU A 135 18.17 14.87 0.20
N ALA A 136 18.85 15.86 0.79
CA ALA A 136 18.39 16.60 1.95
C ALA A 136 17.24 17.55 1.61
N THR A 137 16.59 18.07 2.66
CA THR A 137 15.48 19.02 2.56
C THR A 137 15.82 20.19 1.63
N GLY A 138 14.88 20.54 0.75
CA GLY A 138 15.01 21.63 -0.21
C GLY A 138 15.59 21.21 -1.56
N HIS A 139 16.20 20.02 -1.67
CA HIS A 139 16.66 19.44 -2.94
C HIS A 139 17.47 20.40 -3.83
N LEU A 140 18.42 21.12 -3.24
CA LEU A 140 19.24 22.10 -3.95
C LEU A 140 20.10 21.41 -5.02
N CYS A 141 20.24 22.05 -6.19
CA CYS A 141 21.05 21.51 -7.27
C CYS A 141 22.54 21.58 -6.92
N LYS A 142 23.27 20.50 -7.11
CA LYS A 142 24.72 20.41 -6.90
C LYS A 142 25.52 21.01 -8.08
N LYS A 143 24.87 21.23 -9.23
CA LYS A 143 25.51 21.69 -10.48
C LYS A 143 25.28 23.16 -10.82
N CYS A 144 24.27 23.81 -10.24
CA CYS A 144 23.96 25.20 -10.55
C CYS A 144 23.46 25.96 -9.33
N THR A 145 23.70 27.28 -9.31
CA THR A 145 23.44 28.16 -8.16
C THR A 145 22.09 28.86 -8.21
N PHE A 146 21.45 28.91 -9.38
CA PHE A 146 20.14 29.56 -9.58
C PHE A 146 18.95 28.63 -9.29
N CYS A 147 19.19 27.34 -9.06
CA CYS A 147 18.14 26.37 -8.74
C CYS A 147 17.85 26.40 -7.24
N SER A 148 16.64 26.82 -6.87
CA SER A 148 16.18 26.86 -5.48
C SER A 148 15.66 25.52 -4.95
N GLY A 149 15.68 24.47 -5.77
CA GLY A 149 15.20 23.15 -5.41
C GLY A 149 14.66 22.38 -6.61
N PHE A 150 14.54 21.06 -6.49
CA PHE A 150 14.02 20.23 -7.56
C PHE A 150 12.55 20.59 -7.88
N GLN A 151 12.30 21.06 -9.10
CA GLN A 151 10.97 21.36 -9.61
C GLN A 151 10.89 20.88 -11.06
N SER A 152 9.92 20.04 -11.41
CA SER A 152 9.74 19.59 -12.79
C SER A 152 8.59 20.35 -13.47
N SER A 153 8.71 20.52 -14.80
CA SER A 153 7.60 20.97 -15.65
C SER A 153 6.80 19.79 -16.21
N TYR A 154 7.06 18.56 -15.76
CA TYR A 154 6.33 17.37 -16.17
C TYR A 154 4.85 17.47 -15.79
N ALA A 155 3.99 17.12 -16.74
CA ALA A 155 2.56 16.91 -16.54
C ALA A 155 2.31 15.41 -16.37
N CYS A 156 1.62 15.04 -15.30
CA CYS A 156 1.24 13.65 -15.05
C CYS A 156 0.16 13.22 -16.05
N GLY A 157 0.03 11.90 -16.29
CA GLY A 157 -1.03 11.34 -17.13
C GLY A 157 -2.45 11.70 -16.68
N CYS A 158 -2.64 12.10 -15.42
CA CYS A 158 -3.89 12.65 -14.91
C CYS A 158 -4.22 14.08 -15.41
N GLY A 159 -3.35 14.69 -16.21
CA GLY A 159 -3.49 16.04 -16.75
C GLY A 159 -3.01 17.18 -15.84
N GLN A 160 -2.66 16.89 -14.58
CA GLN A 160 -2.19 17.89 -13.62
C GLN A 160 -0.65 18.00 -13.61
N PRO A 161 -0.07 19.19 -13.35
CA PRO A 161 1.37 19.34 -13.26
C PRO A 161 1.95 18.60 -12.04
N SER A 162 3.19 18.11 -12.16
CA SER A 162 3.88 17.43 -11.04
C SER A 162 4.02 18.29 -9.78
N SER A 163 3.98 19.62 -9.90
CA SER A 163 4.08 20.55 -8.77
C SER A 163 2.89 20.50 -7.80
N VAL A 164 1.72 20.04 -8.25
CA VAL A 164 0.54 19.89 -7.36
C VAL A 164 0.42 18.47 -6.78
N HIS A 165 1.27 17.55 -7.22
CA HIS A 165 1.29 16.20 -6.69
C HIS A 165 2.12 16.13 -5.42
N GLN A 166 1.71 15.26 -4.51
CA GLN A 166 2.43 14.98 -3.27
C GLN A 166 2.51 13.47 -3.06
N THR A 167 3.57 13.04 -2.38
CA THR A 167 3.62 11.69 -1.83
C THR A 167 2.85 11.69 -0.51
N LEU A 168 1.72 11.01 -0.50
CA LEU A 168 0.84 10.88 0.65
C LEU A 168 1.18 9.59 1.39
N VAL A 169 1.34 9.68 2.70
CA VAL A 169 1.58 8.54 3.59
C VAL A 169 0.44 8.48 4.59
N GLU A 170 -0.26 7.35 4.59
CA GLU A 170 -1.53 7.19 5.29
C GLU A 170 -1.54 5.89 6.10
N THR A 171 -2.27 5.91 7.21
CA THR A 171 -2.70 4.71 7.91
C THR A 171 -3.87 4.06 7.17
N LYS A 172 -4.17 2.80 7.55
CA LYS A 172 -5.35 2.08 7.07
C LYS A 172 -6.65 2.88 7.23
N LEU A 173 -6.85 3.49 8.40
CA LEU A 173 -8.06 4.26 8.74
C LEU A 173 -8.18 5.54 7.90
N GLU A 174 -7.09 6.28 7.71
CA GLU A 174 -7.09 7.50 6.87
C GLU A 174 -7.40 7.18 5.41
N ARG A 175 -6.83 6.08 4.90
CA ARG A 175 -7.09 5.61 3.54
C ARG A 175 -8.53 5.16 3.33
N GLU A 176 -9.09 4.46 4.31
CA GLU A 176 -10.50 4.07 4.34
C GLU A 176 -11.42 5.29 4.33
N ALA A 177 -11.11 6.29 5.18
CA ALA A 177 -11.88 7.53 5.26
C ALA A 177 -11.88 8.32 3.95
N ARG A 178 -10.83 8.18 3.12
CA ARG A 178 -10.76 8.73 1.75
C ARG A 178 -11.45 7.85 0.69
N GLY A 179 -12.07 6.74 1.09
CA GLY A 179 -12.73 5.80 0.18
C GLY A 179 -11.76 5.10 -0.79
N ARG A 180 -10.49 4.94 -0.40
CA ARG A 180 -9.47 4.28 -1.22
C ARG A 180 -9.35 2.79 -0.85
N PRO A 181 -9.01 1.91 -1.81
CA PRO A 181 -8.91 0.49 -1.55
C PRO A 181 -7.76 0.19 -0.58
N ILE A 182 -8.02 -0.72 0.36
CA ILE A 182 -7.10 -1.12 1.43
C ILE A 182 -6.48 -2.50 1.14
N GLY A 183 -7.17 -3.32 0.34
CA GLY A 183 -6.73 -4.67 -0.01
C GLY A 183 -6.78 -5.64 1.16
N ARG A 184 -6.16 -6.81 0.97
CA ARG A 184 -5.97 -7.80 2.04
C ARG A 184 -4.79 -7.39 2.92
N ASP A 185 -4.91 -7.68 4.22
CA ASP A 185 -3.80 -7.49 5.15
C ASP A 185 -2.71 -8.51 4.82
N VAL A 186 -1.49 -8.00 4.62
CA VAL A 186 -0.31 -8.80 4.30
C VAL A 186 0.87 -8.30 5.13
N PRO A 187 1.72 -9.20 5.66
CA PRO A 187 2.77 -8.80 6.59
C PRO A 187 4.12 -8.55 5.90
N TYR A 188 4.11 -8.25 4.60
CA TYR A 188 5.33 -8.05 3.81
C TYR A 188 5.94 -6.67 4.06
N ALA A 189 7.27 -6.60 3.96
CA ALA A 189 8.02 -5.37 4.18
C ALA A 189 7.65 -4.30 3.15
N ALA A 190 7.36 -3.09 3.64
CA ALA A 190 7.18 -1.90 2.81
C ALA A 190 6.22 -2.08 1.61
N MET A 191 5.09 -2.74 1.81
CA MET A 191 4.07 -2.92 0.76
C MET A 191 3.51 -1.61 0.22
N GLY A 192 3.54 -0.55 1.04
CA GLY A 192 3.06 0.77 0.68
C GLY A 192 1.60 0.72 0.22
N GLY A 193 1.31 1.40 -0.90
CA GLY A 193 -0.03 1.50 -1.47
C GLY A 193 -0.52 0.27 -2.26
N LEU A 194 0.28 -0.79 -2.42
CA LEU A 194 -0.09 -1.93 -3.27
C LEU A 194 -1.16 -2.82 -2.64
N THR A 195 -2.34 -2.90 -3.25
CA THR A 195 -3.48 -3.69 -2.74
C THR A 195 -3.87 -4.85 -3.64
N GLY A 196 -3.35 -4.89 -4.87
CA GLY A 196 -3.58 -5.95 -5.84
C GLY A 196 -2.83 -5.67 -7.15
N PHE A 197 -3.10 -6.47 -8.19
CA PHE A 197 -2.44 -6.31 -9.49
C PHE A 197 -2.79 -4.97 -10.17
N SER A 198 -4.04 -4.52 -10.04
CA SER A 198 -4.48 -3.22 -10.55
C SER A 198 -3.73 -2.04 -9.93
N SER A 199 -3.14 -2.21 -8.75
CA SER A 199 -2.33 -1.17 -8.11
C SER A 199 -1.02 -0.86 -8.84
N LEU A 200 -0.58 -1.74 -9.75
CA LEU A 200 0.64 -1.54 -10.53
C LEU A 200 0.42 -0.57 -11.69
N LEU A 201 -0.82 -0.46 -12.17
CA LEU A 201 -1.23 0.50 -13.20
C LEU A 201 -1.10 1.92 -12.65
N ASP A 202 -0.82 2.86 -13.54
CA ASP A 202 -0.91 4.27 -13.19
C ASP A 202 -2.39 4.62 -12.93
N GLY A 203 -2.64 5.41 -11.88
CA GLY A 203 -3.98 5.57 -11.32
C GLY A 203 -5.00 6.15 -12.27
N TYR A 204 -4.57 6.97 -13.23
CA TYR A 204 -5.47 7.50 -14.26
C TYR A 204 -5.97 6.39 -15.20
N LEU A 205 -5.11 5.44 -15.58
CA LEU A 205 -5.50 4.27 -16.38
C LEU A 205 -6.42 3.33 -15.60
N ALA A 206 -6.18 3.17 -14.30
CA ALA A 206 -7.03 2.33 -13.44
C ALA A 206 -8.46 2.87 -13.32
N LEU A 207 -8.64 4.20 -13.33
CA LEU A 207 -9.95 4.84 -13.33
C LEU A 207 -10.68 4.66 -14.66
N GLU A 208 -9.97 4.82 -15.78
CA GLU A 208 -10.54 4.62 -17.12
C GLU A 208 -11.00 3.18 -17.34
N ALA A 209 -10.27 2.19 -16.82
CA ALA A 209 -10.64 0.77 -16.90
C ALA A 209 -11.88 0.41 -16.06
N GLY A 210 -12.17 1.17 -14.98
CA GLY A 210 -13.36 0.96 -14.15
C GLY A 210 -14.63 1.66 -14.69
N GLY A 211 -14.50 2.49 -15.71
CA GLY A 211 -15.60 3.29 -16.27
C GLY A 211 -16.36 2.62 -17.42
N SER A 212 -15.93 1.45 -17.90
CA SER A 212 -16.53 0.79 -19.07
C SER A 212 -17.61 -0.26 -18.79
N ASP A 213 -17.92 -0.54 -17.52
CA ASP A 213 -18.87 -1.59 -17.13
C ASP A 213 -20.23 -1.05 -16.63
N GLN A 214 -20.73 0.03 -17.24
CA GLN A 214 -22.07 0.55 -16.93
C GLN A 214 -23.03 0.67 -18.12
N ASP A 215 -22.71 0.14 -19.31
CA ASP A 215 -23.62 0.21 -20.47
C ASP A 215 -23.62 -1.06 -21.37
N ARG A 216 -23.48 -2.27 -20.81
CA ARG A 216 -23.69 -3.52 -21.59
C ARG A 216 -24.34 -4.66 -20.80
N GLU A 217 -25.57 -4.44 -20.34
CA GLU A 217 -26.55 -5.53 -20.27
C GLU A 217 -27.44 -5.48 -21.52
N ASP A 218 -26.99 -6.11 -22.62
CA ASP A 218 -27.87 -6.99 -23.41
C ASP A 218 -27.07 -7.78 -24.47
N GLY A 219 -27.32 -9.10 -24.51
CA GLY A 219 -27.08 -9.97 -25.67
C GLY A 219 -25.65 -10.22 -26.16
N CYS A 220 -25.06 -11.38 -25.80
CA CYS A 220 -24.68 -12.38 -26.82
C CYS A 220 -24.30 -13.71 -26.15
N GLN A 221 -25.24 -14.64 -26.16
CA GLN A 221 -24.95 -16.06 -26.07
C GLN A 221 -24.16 -16.52 -27.32
N GLN A 222 -23.18 -17.40 -27.07
CA GLN A 222 -22.57 -18.33 -28.03
C GLN A 222 -21.55 -17.79 -29.06
N ARG A 223 -20.26 -18.15 -28.88
CA ARG A 223 -19.55 -19.23 -29.62
C ARG A 223 -18.03 -19.18 -29.41
N CYS A 224 -17.51 -20.04 -28.53
CA CYS A 224 -16.17 -20.60 -28.71
C CYS A 224 -16.34 -22.02 -29.23
N SER A 225 -16.26 -22.18 -30.56
CA SER A 225 -16.16 -23.49 -31.20
C SER A 225 -14.74 -24.03 -31.03
N ALA A 226 -14.52 -24.80 -29.96
CA ALA A 226 -13.41 -25.74 -29.88
C ALA A 226 -13.86 -27.06 -30.52
N SER A 227 -13.14 -27.47 -31.55
CA SER A 227 -13.34 -28.67 -32.34
C SER A 227 -13.38 -29.94 -31.47
N ARG A 228 -14.45 -30.73 -31.59
CA ARG A 228 -14.54 -32.09 -31.05
C ARG A 228 -13.88 -33.09 -31.98
N ILE A 229 -13.36 -34.18 -31.39
CA ILE A 229 -13.29 -35.60 -31.82
C ILE A 229 -12.18 -36.22 -30.92
N LYS A 230 -12.34 -37.29 -30.14
CA LYS A 230 -13.34 -38.38 -30.04
C LYS A 230 -13.32 -38.98 -28.62
N GLU A 231 -14.44 -39.57 -28.24
CA GLU A 231 -14.67 -40.31 -26.99
C GLU A 231 -13.99 -41.69 -26.97
N ALA A 232 -13.63 -42.15 -25.78
CA ALA A 232 -13.77 -43.57 -25.40
C ALA A 232 -14.04 -43.67 -23.89
N SER A 233 -15.10 -44.43 -23.58
CA SER A 233 -15.66 -44.72 -22.26
C SER A 233 -14.86 -45.78 -21.50
N THR A 234 -14.77 -45.69 -20.16
CA THR A 234 -15.09 -46.80 -19.23
C THR A 234 -14.96 -46.43 -17.75
N LYS A 235 -16.09 -46.60 -17.04
CA LYS A 235 -16.30 -47.18 -15.69
C LYS A 235 -15.48 -46.74 -14.44
N THR A 236 -16.26 -46.23 -13.47
CA THR A 236 -16.34 -46.63 -12.05
C THR A 236 -15.21 -46.26 -11.08
N ALA A 237 -15.52 -45.42 -10.06
CA ALA A 237 -15.49 -45.79 -8.63
C ALA A 237 -15.87 -44.62 -7.70
N LEU A 238 -16.79 -44.89 -6.78
CA LEU A 238 -17.09 -44.16 -5.55
C LEU A 238 -15.93 -44.26 -4.55
N ILE A 239 -15.50 -43.15 -3.93
CA ILE A 239 -15.01 -43.04 -2.53
C ILE A 239 -15.24 -41.56 -2.10
N HIS A 240 -16.36 -41.22 -1.47
CA HIS A 240 -16.54 -41.01 -0.02
C HIS A 240 -15.36 -40.36 0.72
N CYS A 241 -15.44 -39.06 1.01
CA CYS A 241 -14.69 -38.46 2.12
C CYS A 241 -15.69 -37.67 2.98
N GLY A 242 -16.16 -38.34 4.03
CA GLY A 242 -16.97 -37.73 5.07
C GLY A 242 -16.11 -36.90 6.01
N LEU A 243 -16.62 -35.76 6.41
CA LEU A 243 -16.38 -35.21 7.74
C LEU A 243 -17.74 -34.84 8.30
N GLU A 244 -18.18 -35.67 9.23
CA GLU A 244 -19.38 -35.49 10.04
C GLU A 244 -19.23 -34.23 10.89
N GLY A 245 -20.34 -33.50 11.00
CA GLY A 245 -20.46 -32.33 11.86
C GLY A 245 -20.47 -32.70 13.34
N ASN A 246 -20.21 -31.68 14.15
CA ASN A 246 -20.72 -31.66 15.50
C ASN A 246 -21.41 -30.30 15.70
N GLU A 247 -22.71 -30.30 15.42
CA GLU A 247 -23.63 -29.26 15.85
C GLU A 247 -23.97 -29.51 17.33
N VAL A 248 -23.68 -28.54 18.19
CA VAL A 248 -24.32 -28.46 19.51
C VAL A 248 -25.12 -27.18 19.54
N GLY A 249 -26.41 -27.32 19.20
CA GLY A 249 -27.41 -26.29 19.43
C GLY A 249 -27.83 -26.26 20.89
N LEU A 250 -27.89 -25.07 21.48
CA LEU A 250 -28.70 -24.79 22.66
C LEU A 250 -29.50 -23.50 22.41
N ARG A 251 -30.82 -23.68 22.33
CA ARG A 251 -31.84 -22.65 22.16
C ARG A 251 -32.23 -22.04 23.51
N LEU A 252 -32.37 -20.72 23.49
CA LEU A 252 -33.41 -19.86 24.10
C LEU A 252 -33.73 -20.01 25.59
N LYS A 253 -33.63 -18.89 26.32
CA LYS A 253 -34.73 -18.36 27.14
C LYS A 253 -34.77 -16.82 27.12
N ASP A 254 -35.98 -16.32 26.97
CA ASP A 254 -36.42 -14.93 27.00
C ASP A 254 -36.17 -14.23 28.35
N GLY A 255 -36.14 -12.89 28.33
CA GLY A 255 -36.11 -12.07 29.54
C GLY A 255 -36.14 -10.56 29.27
N MET A 256 -37.34 -10.03 29.02
CA MET A 256 -37.65 -8.60 29.08
C MET A 256 -37.48 -8.04 30.50
N ASN A 257 -36.85 -6.87 30.66
CA ASN A 257 -37.46 -5.73 31.37
C ASN A 257 -36.67 -4.42 31.27
N ALA A 258 -37.40 -3.34 30.97
CA ALA A 258 -37.04 -1.95 31.26
C ALA A 258 -37.46 -1.60 32.71
N PRO A 259 -36.92 -0.51 33.29
CA PRO A 259 -37.65 0.76 33.37
C PRO A 259 -36.71 1.96 33.14
N GLY A 260 -37.10 3.18 32.76
CA GLY A 260 -38.28 3.95 33.15
C GLY A 260 -37.86 5.15 34.01
N SER A 261 -37.49 6.24 33.31
CA SER A 261 -37.68 7.69 33.62
C SER A 261 -37.40 8.31 35.01
N ARG A 262 -36.65 9.44 34.98
CA ARG A 262 -36.81 10.74 35.70
C ARG A 262 -35.49 11.51 35.48
N GLY A 263 -35.38 12.66 34.81
CA GLY A 263 -36.23 13.85 34.84
C GLY A 263 -35.56 14.90 35.72
N ARG A 264 -34.73 15.81 35.16
CA ARG A 264 -34.54 17.15 35.74
C ARG A 264 -34.03 18.16 34.72
N VAL A 265 -34.98 18.97 34.24
CA VAL A 265 -34.78 20.31 33.69
C VAL A 265 -34.26 21.20 34.82
N LEU A 266 -33.18 21.95 34.59
CA LEU A 266 -32.89 23.18 35.34
C LEU A 266 -32.53 24.30 34.37
N ARG A 267 -33.33 25.36 34.49
CA ARG A 267 -33.26 26.61 33.75
C ARG A 267 -32.10 27.48 34.27
N ARG A 268 -31.55 28.27 33.33
CA ARG A 268 -31.11 29.67 33.42
C ARG A 268 -30.58 30.19 34.77
N LYS A 269 -29.37 30.73 34.73
CA LYS A 269 -29.10 32.09 35.24
C LYS A 269 -28.19 32.84 34.26
N GLN A 270 -28.79 33.84 33.61
CA GLN A 270 -28.13 35.07 33.18
C GLN A 270 -27.51 35.73 34.43
N VAL A 271 -26.29 36.22 34.31
CA VAL A 271 -25.82 37.40 35.04
C VAL A 271 -25.06 38.26 34.02
N GLU A 272 -25.63 39.43 33.76
CA GLU A 272 -24.98 40.55 33.08
C GLU A 272 -23.92 41.18 33.99
N GLY A 273 -22.93 41.85 33.40
CA GLY A 273 -22.05 42.76 34.14
C GLY A 273 -20.66 43.02 33.54
N ILE A 274 -20.62 43.79 32.45
CA ILE A 274 -19.53 44.71 32.02
C ILE A 274 -19.34 45.80 33.13
N PRO A 275 -18.32 46.72 33.23
CA PRO A 275 -17.17 47.16 32.39
C PRO A 275 -15.83 47.20 33.18
N SER A 276 -14.70 47.85 32.85
CA SER A 276 -14.05 48.57 31.73
C SER A 276 -12.60 48.86 32.18
N GLU A 277 -11.72 49.21 31.21
CA GLU A 277 -10.49 50.02 31.34
C GLU A 277 -9.31 49.41 32.14
N SER A 278 -8.09 49.33 31.61
CA SER A 278 -7.30 50.37 30.94
C SER A 278 -6.26 49.76 30.01
#